data_AF-A0A7X7TB73-F1
#
_entry.id   AF-A0A7X7TB73-F1
#
_cell.length_a   1.000
_cell.length_b   1.000
_cell.length_c   1.000
_cell.angle_alpha   90.00
_cell.angle_beta   90.00
_cell.angle_gamma   90.00
#
_symmetry.space_group_name_H-M   'P 1'
#
loop_
_entity.id
_entity.type
_entity.pdbx_description
1 polymer ?
#
loop_
_entity_poly.entity_id
_entity_poly.type
_entity_poly.pdbx_seq_one_letter_code
_entity_poly.pdbx_strand_id
1 'polypeptide(L)'
;LTHRRTVLFLQGWLEYPYSATAFAAWQAKTPLRAPTIEVWRDGQWVTLFREVGYPAGLQHTMTVDLTGKLAAGDRRLRVSTNMELYWDCIFIAAVLDGTEISTKMVDVENADLHYFGYPREYSPDGRLPNLYDYENIETALPWKLMGGDYTRFGEVTELLDRADDRFVIMGRGEELTLRFSASSFGVVPAHMRRTFILKTDSYCKDMDLYTAHPDTVEPLPFHGMSGYPYGSGERYPEDQEHSEYRMQYNTRRIENSQ
;
A
#
# COMPACT_ATOMS: atom_id res chain seq x y z
N LEU A 1 -21.72 8.71 -25.01
CA LEU A 1 -21.04 8.10 -23.84
C LEU A 1 -20.87 6.59 -23.98
N THR A 2 -21.70 5.87 -24.74
CA THR A 2 -21.74 4.41 -24.81
C THR A 2 -20.52 3.69 -25.41
N HIS A 3 -19.58 4.41 -26.04
CA HIS A 3 -18.35 3.80 -26.61
C HIS A 3 -17.05 4.45 -26.14
N ARG A 4 -17.11 5.47 -25.27
CA ARG A 4 -15.90 6.12 -24.75
C ARG A 4 -15.64 5.61 -23.34
N ARG A 5 -14.37 5.27 -23.06
CA ARG A 5 -13.97 4.82 -21.74
C ARG A 5 -14.30 5.89 -20.71
N THR A 6 -15.20 5.56 -19.78
CA THR A 6 -15.71 6.51 -18.78
C THR A 6 -15.29 6.03 -17.41
N VAL A 7 -14.62 6.88 -16.65
CA VAL A 7 -14.00 6.50 -15.39
C VAL A 7 -14.49 7.43 -14.28
N LEU A 8 -14.84 6.84 -13.14
CA LEU A 8 -15.05 7.53 -11.88
C LEU A 8 -13.71 7.63 -11.16
N PHE A 9 -13.30 8.85 -10.84
CA PHE A 9 -12.12 9.15 -10.05
C PHE A 9 -12.58 9.55 -8.65
N LEU A 10 -12.00 8.90 -7.64
CA LEU A 10 -12.24 9.23 -6.25
C LEU A 10 -10.89 9.49 -5.58
N GLN A 11 -10.66 10.74 -5.22
CA GLN A 11 -9.48 11.19 -4.51
C GLN A 11 -9.84 11.43 -3.05
N GLY A 12 -9.01 10.91 -2.16
CA GLY A 12 -9.23 11.04 -0.73
C GLY A 12 -8.16 10.31 0.07
N TRP A 13 -8.50 10.07 1.33
CA TRP A 13 -7.67 9.30 2.25
C TRP A 13 -8.55 8.49 3.20
N LEU A 14 -7.93 7.49 3.81
CA LEU A 14 -8.55 6.56 4.74
C LEU A 14 -7.91 6.73 6.11
N GLU A 15 -8.72 6.80 7.16
CA GLU A 15 -8.25 6.46 8.50
C GLU A 15 -8.19 4.92 8.59
N TYR A 16 -6.98 4.38 8.71
CA TYR A 16 -6.77 2.94 8.61
C TYR A 16 -7.43 2.21 9.79
N PRO A 17 -8.31 1.23 9.54
CA PRO A 17 -8.80 0.38 10.61
C PRO A 17 -7.66 -0.53 11.10
N TYR A 18 -7.22 -0.34 12.33
CA TYR A 18 -6.32 -1.26 13.02
C TYR A 18 -7.03 -2.58 13.37
N SER A 19 -6.26 -3.60 13.73
CA SER A 19 -6.79 -4.92 14.11
C SER A 19 -7.80 -4.83 15.26
N ALA A 20 -7.59 -3.95 16.25
CA ALA A 20 -8.58 -3.67 17.29
C ALA A 20 -9.92 -3.14 16.73
N THR A 21 -9.88 -2.24 15.75
CA THR A 21 -11.08 -1.71 15.08
C THR A 21 -11.79 -2.82 14.29
N ALA A 22 -11.03 -3.64 13.55
CA ALA A 22 -11.58 -4.77 12.83
C ALA A 22 -12.21 -5.82 13.77
N PHE A 23 -11.56 -6.10 14.90
CA PHE A 23 -12.07 -7.00 15.93
C PHE A 23 -13.35 -6.46 16.58
N ALA A 24 -13.38 -5.19 16.94
CA ALA A 24 -14.58 -4.54 17.49
C ALA A 24 -15.76 -4.57 16.49
N ALA A 25 -15.49 -4.29 15.22
CA ALA A 25 -16.46 -4.37 14.12
C ALA A 25 -17.04 -5.79 13.97
N TRP A 26 -16.19 -6.82 14.07
CA TRP A 26 -16.60 -8.22 14.08
C TRP A 26 -17.49 -8.56 15.29
N GLN A 27 -17.09 -8.15 16.51
CA GLN A 27 -17.89 -8.36 17.73
C GLN A 27 -19.27 -7.70 17.64
N ALA A 28 -19.32 -6.50 17.05
CA ALA A 28 -20.56 -5.77 16.81
C ALA A 28 -21.37 -6.31 15.61
N LYS A 29 -20.92 -7.39 14.95
CA LYS A 29 -21.53 -7.96 13.74
C LYS A 29 -21.73 -6.94 12.63
N THR A 30 -20.83 -5.96 12.56
CA THR A 30 -20.85 -4.85 11.61
C THR A 30 -19.53 -4.85 10.85
N PRO A 31 -19.33 -5.78 9.90
CA PRO A 31 -18.08 -5.83 9.14
C PRO A 31 -17.84 -4.50 8.43
N LEU A 32 -16.57 -4.13 8.29
CA LEU A 32 -16.17 -3.02 7.44
C LEU A 32 -16.54 -3.36 6.00
N ARG A 33 -17.17 -2.40 5.32
CA ARG A 33 -17.65 -2.52 3.95
C ARG A 33 -16.97 -1.47 3.12
N ALA A 34 -16.19 -1.92 2.14
CA ALA A 34 -15.56 -1.01 1.19
C ALA A 34 -16.65 -0.26 0.37
N PRO A 35 -16.29 0.90 -0.23
CA PRO A 35 -17.17 1.65 -1.12
C PRO A 35 -17.98 0.78 -2.10
N THR A 36 -19.30 0.95 -2.08
CA THR A 36 -20.23 0.40 -3.05
C THR A 36 -20.74 1.53 -3.93
N ILE A 37 -20.75 1.33 -5.25
CA ILE A 37 -21.15 2.32 -6.24
C ILE A 37 -22.51 1.93 -6.81
N GLU A 38 -23.47 2.84 -6.70
CA GLU A 38 -24.85 2.63 -7.10
C GLU A 38 -25.34 3.78 -7.97
N VAL A 39 -26.37 3.53 -8.77
CA VAL A 39 -27.04 4.51 -9.62
C VAL A 39 -28.53 4.53 -9.36
N TRP A 40 -29.14 5.72 -9.36
CA TRP A 40 -30.59 5.85 -9.20
C TRP A 40 -31.30 5.62 -10.53
N ARG A 41 -32.20 4.63 -10.56
CA ARG A 41 -33.04 4.30 -11.71
C ARG A 41 -34.43 3.91 -11.24
N ASP A 42 -35.46 4.41 -11.90
CA ASP A 42 -36.86 4.01 -11.67
C ASP A 42 -37.30 3.99 -10.19
N GLY A 43 -36.85 4.98 -9.40
CA GLY A 43 -37.25 5.08 -7.99
C GLY A 43 -36.44 4.22 -7.02
N GLN A 44 -35.36 3.57 -7.47
CA GLN A 44 -34.52 2.71 -6.63
C GLN A 44 -33.03 2.86 -6.94
N TRP A 45 -32.19 2.47 -5.99
CA TRP A 45 -30.75 2.38 -6.17
C TRP A 45 -30.39 1.02 -6.76
N VAL A 46 -29.68 1.03 -7.88
CA VAL A 46 -29.17 -0.17 -8.57
C VAL A 46 -27.66 -0.23 -8.38
N THR A 47 -27.16 -1.33 -7.83
CA THR A 47 -25.72 -1.54 -7.62
C THR A 47 -25.00 -1.70 -8.96
N LEU A 48 -24.01 -0.85 -9.22
CA LEU A 48 -23.08 -1.00 -10.34
C LEU A 48 -21.88 -1.86 -9.94
N PHE A 49 -21.37 -1.60 -8.73
CA PHE A 49 -20.25 -2.33 -8.15
C PHE A 49 -20.41 -2.42 -6.64
N ARG A 50 -20.12 -3.60 -6.09
CA ARG A 50 -20.17 -3.87 -4.65
C ARG A 50 -18.75 -3.94 -4.11
N GLU A 51 -18.47 -3.14 -3.08
CA GLU A 51 -17.21 -3.15 -2.32
C GLU A 51 -15.96 -3.09 -3.22
N VAL A 52 -15.83 -2.01 -4.02
CA VAL A 52 -14.79 -1.81 -5.05
C VAL A 52 -13.39 -1.51 -4.53
N GLY A 53 -13.14 -1.73 -3.24
CA GLY A 53 -11.95 -1.24 -2.56
C GLY A 53 -12.01 0.27 -2.28
N TYR A 54 -10.86 0.84 -1.90
CA TYR A 54 -10.73 2.21 -1.40
C TYR A 54 -9.32 2.75 -1.72
N PRO A 55 -9.09 4.09 -1.70
CA PRO A 55 -7.76 4.66 -1.88
C PRO A 55 -6.90 4.37 -0.63
N ALA A 56 -6.14 3.28 -0.64
CA ALA A 56 -5.28 2.91 0.48
C ALA A 56 -4.08 3.87 0.57
N GLY A 57 -4.05 4.76 1.56
CA GLY A 57 -2.93 5.67 1.84
C GLY A 57 -3.39 7.10 2.09
N LEU A 58 -2.42 8.00 2.20
CA LEU A 58 -2.68 9.43 2.30
C LEU A 58 -2.79 10.02 0.88
N GLN A 59 -3.87 10.76 0.62
CA GLN A 59 -4.09 11.52 -0.62
C GLN A 59 -3.95 10.71 -1.93
N HIS A 60 -4.55 9.53 -1.97
CA HIS A 60 -4.54 8.69 -3.17
C HIS A 60 -5.79 8.88 -4.04
N THR A 61 -5.61 8.63 -5.33
CA THR A 61 -6.72 8.55 -6.30
C THR A 61 -6.98 7.10 -6.64
N MET A 62 -8.19 6.62 -6.38
CA MET A 62 -8.68 5.36 -6.93
C MET A 62 -9.54 5.61 -8.18
N THR A 63 -9.60 4.62 -9.06
CA THR A 63 -10.39 4.70 -10.29
C THR A 63 -11.34 3.51 -10.41
N VAL A 64 -12.56 3.77 -10.89
CA VAL A 64 -13.56 2.75 -11.17
C VAL A 64 -14.04 2.93 -12.61
N ASP A 65 -13.83 1.91 -13.43
CA ASP A 65 -14.21 1.95 -14.85
C ASP A 65 -15.74 1.79 -14.99
N LEU A 66 -16.43 2.88 -15.34
CA LEU A 66 -17.88 2.93 -15.54
C LEU A 66 -18.31 2.63 -16.99
N THR A 67 -17.38 2.22 -17.85
CA THR A 67 -17.67 2.00 -19.27
C THR A 67 -18.76 0.95 -19.45
N GLY A 68 -19.83 1.31 -20.17
CA GLY A 68 -20.99 0.45 -20.38
C GLY A 68 -21.86 0.19 -19.14
N LYS A 69 -21.54 0.78 -17.98
CA LYS A 69 -22.33 0.64 -16.74
C LYS A 69 -23.42 1.69 -16.60
N LEU A 70 -23.23 2.86 -17.22
CA LEU A 70 -24.18 3.96 -17.22
C LEU A 70 -25.07 3.97 -18.46
N ALA A 71 -26.36 4.18 -18.26
CA ALA A 71 -27.37 4.37 -19.29
C ALA A 71 -27.61 5.85 -19.58
N ALA A 72 -28.19 6.15 -20.74
CA ALA A 72 -28.65 7.50 -21.04
C ALA A 72 -29.73 7.91 -20.02
N GLY A 73 -29.52 9.04 -19.34
CA GLY A 73 -30.44 9.53 -18.30
C GLY A 73 -30.01 9.23 -16.87
N ASP A 74 -28.97 8.42 -16.65
CA ASP A 74 -28.37 8.28 -15.32
C ASP A 74 -27.76 9.61 -14.88
N ARG A 75 -28.23 10.15 -13.74
CA ARG A 75 -27.80 11.47 -13.21
C ARG A 75 -27.41 11.46 -11.74
N ARG A 76 -27.70 10.39 -11.01
CA ARG A 76 -27.42 10.30 -9.57
C ARG A 76 -26.66 9.03 -9.29
N LEU A 77 -25.43 9.20 -8.81
CA LEU A 77 -24.62 8.12 -8.27
C LEU A 77 -24.57 8.23 -6.76
N ARG A 78 -24.42 7.09 -6.10
CA ARG A 78 -24.17 7.00 -4.66
C ARG A 78 -22.91 6.18 -4.44
N VAL A 79 -22.07 6.68 -3.56
CA VAL A 79 -20.95 5.95 -2.97
C VAL A 79 -21.36 5.67 -1.53
N SER A 80 -21.44 4.41 -1.13
CA SER A 80 -21.85 4.00 0.21
C SER A 80 -20.79 3.12 0.86
N THR A 81 -20.46 3.40 2.12
CA THR A 81 -19.44 2.71 2.93
C THR A 81 -19.76 2.91 4.41
N ASN A 82 -19.20 2.06 5.29
CA ASN A 82 -19.13 2.33 6.74
C ASN A 82 -17.68 2.48 7.23
N MET A 83 -16.71 2.54 6.32
CA MET A 83 -15.32 2.87 6.63
C MET A 83 -15.16 4.38 6.82
N GLU A 84 -14.18 4.76 7.64
CA GLU A 84 -13.83 6.16 7.88
C GLU A 84 -12.99 6.72 6.73
N LEU A 85 -13.70 7.02 5.62
CA LEU A 85 -13.13 7.55 4.39
C LEU A 85 -13.46 9.04 4.24
N TYR A 86 -12.45 9.82 3.88
CA TYR A 86 -12.58 11.24 3.61
C TYR A 86 -12.33 11.49 2.13
N TRP A 87 -13.33 12.04 1.44
CA TRP A 87 -13.26 12.33 0.01
C TRP A 87 -13.00 13.81 -0.23
N ASP A 88 -11.89 14.11 -0.88
CA ASP A 88 -11.53 15.47 -1.28
C ASP A 88 -12.17 15.82 -2.64
N CYS A 89 -12.17 14.87 -3.57
CA CYS A 89 -12.70 15.07 -4.91
C CYS A 89 -13.30 13.79 -5.49
N ILE A 90 -14.52 13.87 -6.01
CA ILE A 90 -15.14 12.78 -6.78
C ILE A 90 -15.63 13.36 -8.10
N PHE A 91 -15.18 12.80 -9.22
CA PHE A 91 -15.60 13.24 -10.54
C PHE A 91 -15.61 12.11 -11.56
N ILE A 92 -16.39 12.29 -12.62
CA ILE A 92 -16.42 11.37 -13.76
C ILE A 92 -15.77 12.07 -14.93
N ALA A 93 -14.87 11.37 -15.62
CA ALA A 93 -14.30 11.85 -16.86
C ALA A 93 -14.33 10.77 -17.95
N ALA A 94 -14.48 11.21 -19.20
CA ALA A 94 -14.19 10.36 -20.34
C ALA A 94 -12.68 10.38 -20.58
N VAL A 95 -12.08 9.20 -20.68
CA VAL A 95 -10.69 9.06 -21.09
C VAL A 95 -10.61 9.32 -22.60
N LEU A 96 -9.77 10.26 -23.00
CA LEU A 96 -9.58 10.59 -24.41
C LEU A 96 -8.76 9.50 -25.10
N ASP A 97 -9.28 8.99 -26.20
CA ASP A 97 -8.54 8.08 -27.07
C ASP A 97 -7.34 8.81 -27.70
N GLY A 98 -6.26 8.07 -27.99
CA GLY A 98 -5.11 8.60 -28.73
C GLY A 98 -4.02 9.28 -27.90
N THR A 99 -4.07 9.19 -26.56
CA THR A 99 -2.91 9.55 -25.72
C THR A 99 -1.89 8.41 -25.77
N GLU A 100 -0.73 8.66 -26.38
CA GLU A 100 0.37 7.70 -26.35
C GLU A 100 0.94 7.60 -24.93
N ILE A 101 0.86 6.41 -24.34
CA ILE A 101 1.46 6.09 -23.03
C ILE A 101 2.52 5.03 -23.27
N SER A 102 3.77 5.36 -22.94
CA SER A 102 4.88 4.41 -22.90
C SER A 102 5.28 4.17 -21.45
N THR A 103 5.35 2.91 -21.06
CA THR A 103 5.86 2.50 -19.74
C THR A 103 7.23 1.86 -19.89
N LYS A 104 8.10 2.12 -18.92
CA LYS A 104 9.41 1.48 -18.81
C LYS A 104 9.67 1.19 -17.34
N MET A 105 9.90 -0.08 -17.01
CA MET A 105 10.44 -0.43 -15.70
C MET A 105 11.94 -0.17 -15.72
N VAL A 106 12.43 0.40 -14.62
CA VAL A 106 13.85 0.67 -14.38
C VAL A 106 14.18 0.05 -13.04
N ASP A 107 15.19 -0.80 -13.05
CA ASP A 107 15.65 -1.49 -11.84
C ASP A 107 16.34 -0.49 -10.91
N VAL A 108 16.32 -0.81 -9.62
CA VAL A 108 17.03 -0.04 -8.59
C VAL A 108 18.53 -0.17 -8.85
N GLU A 109 19.25 0.94 -8.91
CA GLU A 109 20.71 0.95 -9.09
C GLU A 109 21.43 0.65 -7.76
N ASN A 110 20.88 1.14 -6.66
CA ASN A 110 21.38 0.89 -5.32
C ASN A 110 20.25 1.00 -4.29
N ALA A 111 20.24 0.07 -3.34
CA ALA A 111 19.36 0.11 -2.17
C ALA A 111 20.19 0.02 -0.89
N ASP A 112 20.02 0.98 0.02
CA ASP A 112 20.76 1.06 1.29
C ASP A 112 19.77 1.11 2.46
N LEU A 113 19.82 0.07 3.31
CA LEU A 113 19.02 -0.02 4.52
C LEU A 113 19.79 0.60 5.69
N HIS A 114 19.19 1.57 6.37
CA HIS A 114 19.79 2.18 7.56
C HIS A 114 18.74 2.62 8.58
N TYR A 115 19.20 2.94 9.79
CA TYR A 115 18.34 3.62 10.75
C TYR A 115 18.27 5.10 10.40
N PHE A 116 17.06 5.61 10.22
CA PHE A 116 16.81 7.02 9.92
C PHE A 116 16.26 7.76 11.14
N GLY A 117 15.27 7.16 11.79
CA GLY A 117 14.46 7.77 12.83
C GLY A 117 13.02 7.99 12.36
N TYR A 118 12.31 8.90 13.00
CA TYR A 118 10.90 9.16 12.78
C TYR A 118 10.72 10.59 12.27
N PRO A 119 10.36 10.80 10.99
CA PRO A 119 9.99 12.12 10.50
C PRO A 119 8.88 12.71 11.35
N ARG A 120 9.03 13.96 11.77
CA ARG A 120 7.97 14.63 12.53
C ARG A 120 6.75 14.83 11.64
N GLU A 121 5.58 14.50 12.17
CA GLU A 121 4.32 14.81 11.53
C GLU A 121 3.97 16.29 11.67
N TYR A 122 3.44 16.88 10.60
CA TYR A 122 2.94 18.26 10.59
C TYR A 122 1.76 18.42 9.65
N SER A 123 0.98 19.48 9.86
CA SER A 123 -0.07 19.88 8.92
C SER A 123 0.14 21.33 8.50
N PRO A 124 0.37 21.61 7.21
CA PRO A 124 0.56 22.98 6.72
C PRO A 124 -0.60 23.93 7.01
N ASP A 125 -1.83 23.40 7.04
CA ASP A 125 -3.07 24.18 7.21
C ASP A 125 -3.84 23.82 8.50
N GLY A 126 -3.27 22.96 9.35
CA GLY A 126 -3.87 22.48 10.60
C GLY A 126 -4.96 21.42 10.42
N ARG A 127 -5.18 20.90 9.20
CA ARG A 127 -6.13 19.83 8.91
C ARG A 127 -5.44 18.50 8.67
N LEU A 128 -6.19 17.41 8.80
CA LEU A 128 -5.74 16.07 8.44
C LEU A 128 -5.85 15.81 6.93
N PRO A 129 -5.05 14.88 6.37
CA PRO A 129 -4.01 14.09 7.05
C PRO A 129 -2.70 14.87 7.26
N ASN A 130 -1.91 14.46 8.25
CA ASN A 130 -0.57 15.00 8.45
C ASN A 130 0.37 14.60 7.29
N LEU A 131 1.36 15.45 7.05
CA LEU A 131 2.54 15.19 6.22
C LEU A 131 3.75 14.87 7.11
N TYR A 132 4.81 14.34 6.51
CA TYR A 132 6.05 13.97 7.19
C TYR A 132 7.18 14.95 6.83
N ASP A 133 7.80 15.57 7.84
CA ASP A 133 8.95 16.47 7.68
C ASP A 133 10.26 15.67 7.77
N TYR A 134 10.84 15.37 6.60
CA TYR A 134 12.09 14.63 6.48
C TYR A 134 13.33 15.46 6.87
N GLU A 135 13.19 16.76 7.12
CA GLU A 135 14.27 17.60 7.64
C GLU A 135 14.26 17.66 9.18
N ASN A 136 13.20 17.16 9.83
CA ASN A 136 13.02 17.19 11.28
C ASN A 136 12.74 15.80 11.85
N ILE A 137 13.82 15.13 12.25
CA ILE A 137 13.79 13.73 12.65
C ILE A 137 13.81 13.58 14.17
N GLU A 138 12.83 12.86 14.70
CA GLU A 138 12.82 12.39 16.08
C GLU A 138 13.50 11.03 16.17
N THR A 139 14.44 10.86 17.10
CA THR A 139 15.20 9.60 17.23
C THR A 139 14.82 8.79 18.47
N ALA A 140 14.00 9.37 19.36
CA ALA A 140 13.73 8.85 20.70
C ALA A 140 12.28 8.39 20.90
N LEU A 141 11.55 8.01 19.85
CA LEU A 141 10.20 7.47 20.02
C LEU A 141 10.27 6.03 20.55
N PRO A 142 9.53 5.69 21.63
CA PRO A 142 9.61 4.38 22.26
C PRO A 142 8.58 3.40 21.66
N TRP A 143 8.52 3.26 20.34
CA TRP A 143 7.64 2.26 19.73
C TRP A 143 8.14 0.84 20.04
N LYS A 144 7.21 -0.12 20.14
CA LYS A 144 7.56 -1.53 20.28
C LYS A 144 8.22 -2.05 19.01
N LEU A 145 9.02 -3.09 19.15
CA LEU A 145 9.67 -3.78 18.05
C LEU A 145 9.47 -5.28 18.22
N MET A 146 9.07 -5.97 17.16
CA MET A 146 8.91 -7.42 17.18
C MET A 146 10.28 -8.08 17.37
N GLY A 147 10.36 -9.14 18.17
CA GLY A 147 11.57 -9.94 18.29
C GLY A 147 11.76 -10.82 17.05
N GLY A 148 13.02 -11.04 16.68
CA GLY A 148 13.38 -11.85 15.53
C GLY A 148 14.62 -11.35 14.82
N ASP A 149 14.83 -11.88 13.62
CA ASP A 149 15.97 -11.59 12.77
C ASP A 149 15.59 -10.55 11.72
N TYR A 150 16.24 -9.40 11.78
CA TYR A 150 16.07 -8.32 10.82
C TYR A 150 17.24 -8.27 9.85
N THR A 151 17.00 -7.66 8.69
CA THR A 151 18.05 -7.42 7.72
C THR A 151 19.13 -6.48 8.29
N ARG A 152 20.39 -6.79 8.00
CA ARG A 152 21.57 -5.99 8.35
C ARG A 152 21.50 -4.62 7.67
N PHE A 153 22.06 -3.60 8.31
CA PHE A 153 22.22 -2.30 7.66
C PHE A 153 23.30 -2.32 6.56
N GLY A 154 23.19 -1.38 5.64
CA GLY A 154 24.03 -1.21 4.47
C GLY A 154 23.35 -1.66 3.18
N GLU A 155 24.16 -2.00 2.19
CA GLU A 155 23.67 -2.34 0.85
C GLU A 155 22.87 -3.65 0.81
N VAL A 156 21.67 -3.56 0.23
CA VAL A 156 20.72 -4.67 0.07
C VAL A 156 20.11 -4.75 -1.34
N THR A 157 20.74 -4.13 -2.33
CA THR A 157 20.25 -4.04 -3.73
C THR A 157 19.80 -5.38 -4.30
N GLU A 158 20.57 -6.45 -4.06
CA GLU A 158 20.26 -7.81 -4.54
C GLU A 158 18.87 -8.32 -4.11
N LEU A 159 18.37 -7.89 -2.94
CA LEU A 159 17.04 -8.30 -2.46
C LEU A 159 15.89 -7.59 -3.19
N LEU A 160 16.19 -6.60 -4.03
CA LEU A 160 15.21 -5.79 -4.77
C LEU A 160 15.12 -6.20 -6.24
N ASP A 161 15.96 -7.14 -6.70
CA ASP A 161 16.01 -7.58 -8.10
C ASP A 161 14.71 -8.29 -8.54
N ARG A 162 14.01 -8.95 -7.60
CA ARG A 162 12.76 -9.67 -7.86
C ARG A 162 11.98 -9.90 -6.57
N ALA A 163 10.66 -10.05 -6.72
CA ALA A 163 9.76 -10.46 -5.63
C ALA A 163 9.77 -11.99 -5.50
N ASP A 164 10.80 -12.53 -4.85
CA ASP A 164 11.04 -13.98 -4.70
C ASP A 164 10.97 -14.45 -3.26
N ASP A 165 10.12 -13.80 -2.46
CA ASP A 165 9.95 -14.03 -1.03
C ASP A 165 11.19 -13.72 -0.17
N ARG A 166 12.33 -13.28 -0.71
CA ARG A 166 13.45 -12.74 0.07
C ARG A 166 13.21 -11.26 0.36
N PHE A 167 13.15 -10.87 1.63
CA PHE A 167 12.74 -9.52 2.02
C PHE A 167 13.87 -8.68 2.62
N VAL A 168 13.80 -7.37 2.42
CA VAL A 168 14.42 -6.42 3.33
C VAL A 168 13.49 -6.29 4.55
N ILE A 169 13.86 -6.93 5.66
CA ILE A 169 13.08 -6.93 6.89
C ILE A 169 13.46 -5.69 7.70
N MET A 170 12.55 -4.72 7.69
CA MET A 170 12.72 -3.42 8.34
C MET A 170 12.04 -3.39 9.70
N GLY A 171 12.73 -2.81 10.67
CA GLY A 171 12.18 -2.43 11.97
C GLY A 171 11.64 -1.00 11.98
N ARG A 172 11.14 -0.58 13.13
CA ARG A 172 10.70 0.80 13.38
C ARG A 172 11.83 1.81 13.15
N GLY A 173 11.49 2.96 12.54
CA GLY A 173 12.43 4.06 12.32
C GLY A 173 13.57 3.74 11.35
N GLU A 174 13.47 2.63 10.62
CA GLU A 174 14.41 2.26 9.57
C GLU A 174 13.91 2.73 8.22
N GLU A 175 14.85 3.02 7.33
CA GLU A 175 14.58 3.49 5.98
C GLU A 175 15.39 2.68 4.97
N LEU A 176 14.77 2.39 3.83
CA LEU A 176 15.44 1.87 2.65
C LEU A 176 15.55 3.00 1.61
N THR A 177 16.73 3.59 1.49
CA THR A 177 16.99 4.59 0.44
C THR A 177 17.19 3.87 -0.90
N LEU A 178 16.37 4.23 -1.89
CA LEU A 178 16.45 3.72 -3.26
C LEU A 178 17.07 4.75 -4.20
N ARG A 179 18.05 4.35 -5.00
CA ARG A 179 18.66 5.17 -6.04
C ARG A 179 18.39 4.56 -7.41
N PHE A 180 17.99 5.41 -8.35
CA PHE A 180 17.75 5.03 -9.74
C PHE A 180 18.64 5.85 -10.65
N SER A 181 19.24 5.20 -11.64
CA SER A 181 20.06 5.88 -12.63
C SER A 181 19.19 6.73 -13.55
N ALA A 182 19.41 8.06 -13.56
CA ALA A 182 18.65 8.98 -14.40
C ALA A 182 18.78 8.64 -15.90
N SER A 183 19.94 8.11 -16.32
CA SER A 183 20.22 7.70 -17.69
C SER A 183 19.41 6.46 -18.11
N SER A 184 19.10 5.56 -17.17
CA SER A 184 18.30 4.35 -17.42
C SER A 184 16.87 4.66 -17.88
N PHE A 185 16.33 5.85 -17.58
CA PHE A 185 15.01 6.27 -18.09
C PHE A 185 15.04 6.70 -19.57
N GLY A 186 16.20 7.01 -20.14
CA GLY A 186 16.35 7.50 -21.52
C GLY A 186 15.84 8.92 -21.74
N VAL A 187 15.89 9.38 -22.99
CA VAL A 187 15.42 10.72 -23.41
C VAL A 187 13.90 10.75 -23.52
N VAL A 188 13.27 11.85 -23.14
CA VAL A 188 11.82 12.08 -23.34
C VAL A 188 11.61 12.75 -24.70
N PRO A 189 10.80 12.19 -25.61
CA PRO A 189 10.42 12.88 -26.85
C PRO A 189 9.79 14.25 -26.56
N ALA A 190 10.03 15.25 -27.41
CA ALA A 190 9.59 16.63 -27.16
C ALA A 190 8.07 16.81 -26.97
N HIS A 191 7.25 15.87 -27.46
CA HIS A 191 5.80 15.86 -27.33
C HIS A 191 5.29 15.04 -26.12
N MET A 192 6.20 14.46 -25.34
CA MET A 192 5.87 13.64 -24.17
C MET A 192 6.28 14.33 -22.87
N ARG A 193 5.58 13.99 -21.79
CA ARG A 193 5.96 14.32 -20.42
C ARG A 193 6.24 13.03 -19.67
N ARG A 194 7.35 12.99 -18.92
CA ARG A 194 7.65 11.88 -18.02
C ARG A 194 6.96 12.08 -16.68
N THR A 195 6.44 10.99 -16.14
CA THR A 195 6.04 10.84 -14.75
C THR A 195 6.68 9.58 -14.18
N PHE A 196 6.72 9.46 -12.86
CA PHE A 196 7.27 8.31 -12.16
C PHE A 196 6.17 7.64 -11.33
N ILE A 197 6.25 6.32 -11.26
CA ILE A 197 5.42 5.49 -10.38
C ILE A 197 6.39 4.57 -9.66
N LEU A 198 6.38 4.62 -8.33
CA LEU A 198 7.06 3.63 -7.52
C LEU A 198 6.14 2.42 -7.37
N LYS A 199 6.61 1.26 -7.79
CA LYS A 199 5.93 -0.03 -7.57
C LYS A 199 6.71 -0.78 -6.51
N THR A 200 6.06 -1.09 -5.40
CA THR A 200 6.63 -1.92 -4.33
C THR A 200 5.92 -3.25 -4.26
N ASP A 201 6.64 -4.26 -3.78
CA ASP A 201 6.11 -5.55 -3.38
C ASP A 201 6.54 -5.76 -1.92
N SER A 202 5.57 -5.79 -1.01
CA SER A 202 5.85 -5.67 0.42
C SER A 202 4.71 -6.20 1.26
N TYR A 203 5.07 -6.75 2.41
CA TYR A 203 4.16 -7.05 3.50
C TYR A 203 4.36 -6.07 4.65
N CYS A 204 3.29 -5.76 5.37
CA CYS A 204 3.33 -5.01 6.62
C CYS A 204 2.80 -5.90 7.74
N LYS A 205 3.58 -6.04 8.81
CA LYS A 205 3.14 -6.68 10.06
C LYS A 205 3.03 -5.60 11.13
N ASP A 206 1.92 -5.60 11.84
CA ASP A 206 1.69 -4.67 12.95
C ASP A 206 1.75 -5.41 14.30
N MET A 207 1.85 -4.64 15.40
CA MET A 207 1.92 -5.16 16.77
C MET A 207 0.64 -4.89 17.57
N ASP A 208 -0.51 -4.74 16.91
CA ASP A 208 -1.80 -4.60 17.62
C ASP A 208 -2.14 -5.90 18.37
N LEU A 209 -2.84 -5.77 19.51
CA LEU A 209 -3.21 -6.90 20.36
C LEU A 209 -3.98 -8.00 19.62
N TYR A 210 -4.76 -7.63 18.61
CA TYR A 210 -5.59 -8.55 17.84
C TYR A 210 -4.93 -9.00 16.52
N THR A 211 -3.67 -8.64 16.30
CA THR A 211 -2.89 -9.10 15.15
C THR A 211 -2.27 -10.46 15.41
N ALA A 212 -2.19 -11.29 14.38
CA ALA A 212 -1.53 -12.58 14.47
C ALA A 212 0.00 -12.41 14.56
N HIS A 213 0.61 -13.06 15.55
CA HIS A 213 2.05 -13.00 15.82
C HIS A 213 2.57 -11.56 16.02
N PRO A 214 1.95 -10.76 16.92
CA PRO A 214 2.23 -9.33 17.04
C PRO A 214 3.58 -9.06 17.72
N ASP A 215 4.18 -10.06 18.36
CA ASP A 215 5.43 -9.94 19.12
C ASP A 215 6.64 -10.48 18.35
N THR A 216 6.46 -11.06 17.16
CA THR A 216 7.54 -11.75 16.44
C THR A 216 7.57 -11.44 14.94
N VAL A 217 8.77 -11.26 14.39
CA VAL A 217 9.00 -11.14 12.94
C VAL A 217 8.53 -12.38 12.21
N GLU A 218 8.75 -13.55 12.79
CA GLU A 218 8.24 -14.82 12.28
C GLU A 218 6.78 -15.07 12.72
N PRO A 219 6.00 -15.87 11.98
CA PRO A 219 6.30 -16.38 10.63
C PRO A 219 6.35 -15.24 9.59
N LEU A 220 7.28 -15.35 8.63
CA LEU A 220 7.30 -14.46 7.46
C LEU A 220 6.18 -14.80 6.47
N PRO A 221 5.43 -13.82 5.96
CA PRO A 221 4.51 -14.03 4.84
C PRO A 221 5.27 -14.42 3.56
N PHE A 222 4.58 -15.03 2.61
CA PHE A 222 5.15 -15.37 1.30
C PHE A 222 4.06 -15.41 0.23
N HIS A 223 4.41 -15.22 -1.04
CA HIS A 223 3.46 -15.09 -2.15
C HIS A 223 2.60 -16.34 -2.34
N GLY A 224 3.17 -17.52 -2.08
CA GLY A 224 2.51 -18.81 -2.25
C GLY A 224 1.50 -19.19 -1.16
N MET A 225 1.36 -18.39 -0.09
CA MET A 225 0.50 -18.73 1.05
C MET A 225 -0.99 -18.56 0.72
N SER A 226 -1.84 -19.40 1.29
CA SER A 226 -3.29 -19.32 1.14
C SER A 226 -3.91 -18.08 1.81
N GLY A 227 -3.25 -17.59 2.86
CA GLY A 227 -3.59 -16.40 3.62
C GLY A 227 -2.63 -16.22 4.78
N TYR A 228 -2.62 -15.05 5.40
CA TYR A 228 -1.84 -14.79 6.60
C TYR A 228 -2.78 -14.52 7.80
N PRO A 229 -2.55 -15.15 8.97
CA PRO A 229 -1.55 -16.19 9.21
C PRO A 229 -1.89 -17.49 8.46
N TYR A 230 -0.87 -18.18 7.96
CA TYR A 230 -1.05 -19.47 7.28
C TYR A 230 -1.09 -20.64 8.27
N GLY A 231 -1.75 -21.73 7.87
CA GLY A 231 -1.92 -22.93 8.70
C GLY A 231 -0.64 -23.79 8.79
N SER A 232 -0.66 -24.81 9.65
CA SER A 232 0.48 -25.71 9.87
C SER A 232 0.92 -26.55 8.65
N GLY A 233 0.10 -26.60 7.60
CA GLY A 233 0.44 -27.26 6.33
C GLY A 233 1.27 -26.39 5.39
N GLU A 234 1.49 -25.13 5.74
CA GLU A 234 2.20 -24.13 4.94
C GLU A 234 3.39 -23.61 5.73
N ARG A 235 4.45 -23.23 5.02
CA ARG A 235 5.65 -22.65 5.60
C ARG A 235 6.31 -21.72 4.59
N TYR A 236 6.95 -20.68 5.12
CA TYR A 236 7.87 -19.85 4.38
C TYR A 236 8.97 -20.71 3.73
N PRO A 237 9.48 -20.37 2.53
CA PRO A 237 10.45 -21.21 1.83
C PRO A 237 11.73 -21.50 2.64
N GLU A 238 12.15 -22.76 2.60
CA GLU A 238 13.33 -23.30 3.32
C GLU A 238 14.36 -23.91 2.37
N ASP A 239 14.28 -23.61 1.07
CA ASP A 239 15.29 -24.03 0.12
C ASP A 239 16.66 -23.37 0.39
N GLN A 240 17.66 -23.78 -0.40
CA GLN A 240 19.03 -23.32 -0.26
C GLN A 240 19.14 -21.79 -0.45
N GLU A 241 18.42 -21.22 -1.43
CA GLU A 241 18.48 -19.79 -1.75
C GLU A 241 17.96 -18.95 -0.58
N HIS A 242 16.82 -19.34 0.00
CA HIS A 242 16.25 -18.65 1.17
C HIS A 242 17.09 -18.83 2.43
N SER A 243 17.70 -20.00 2.61
CA SER A 243 18.59 -20.26 3.74
C SER A 243 19.86 -19.41 3.67
N GLU A 244 20.48 -19.32 2.49
CA GLU A 244 21.64 -18.45 2.25
C GLU A 244 21.29 -16.97 2.44
N TYR A 245 20.16 -16.52 1.90
CA TYR A 245 19.65 -15.17 2.11
C TYR A 245 19.52 -14.83 3.60
N ARG A 246 18.87 -15.68 4.40
CA ARG A 246 18.69 -15.42 5.84
C ARG A 246 20.04 -15.36 6.56
N MET A 247 20.97 -16.26 6.25
CA MET A 247 22.30 -16.26 6.86
C MET A 247 23.12 -15.02 6.49
N GLN A 248 23.00 -14.54 5.26
CA GLN A 248 23.77 -13.40 4.76
C GLN A 248 23.16 -12.06 5.19
N TYR A 249 21.83 -11.92 5.11
CA TYR A 249 21.13 -10.64 5.28
C TYR A 249 20.48 -10.49 6.64
N ASN A 250 19.84 -11.51 7.21
CA ASN A 250 19.03 -11.37 8.41
C ASN A 250 19.86 -11.59 9.68
N THR A 251 20.89 -10.77 9.86
CA THR A 251 21.90 -10.95 10.92
C THR A 251 21.72 -10.02 12.12
N ARG A 252 20.67 -9.19 12.13
CA ARG A 252 20.38 -8.28 13.24
C ARG A 252 19.30 -8.87 14.13
N ARG A 253 19.72 -9.57 15.18
CA ARG A 253 18.82 -10.17 16.16
C ARG A 253 18.29 -9.11 17.12
N ILE A 254 16.97 -9.03 17.24
CA ILE A 254 16.28 -8.28 18.29
C ILE A 254 15.66 -9.29 19.24
N GLU A 255 16.01 -9.19 20.52
CA GLU A 255 15.37 -9.97 21.57
C GLU A 255 14.06 -9.30 21.96
N ASN A 256 13.03 -10.11 22.25
CA ASN A 256 11.81 -9.61 22.85
C ASN A 256 12.16 -9.02 24.23
N SER A 257 12.04 -7.71 24.37
CA SER A 257 12.00 -7.09 25.69
C SER A 257 10.76 -7.61 26.40
N GLN A 258 10.96 -8.32 27.51
CA GLN A 258 9.87 -8.72 28.43
C GLN A 258 9.07 -7.51 28.91
#